data_AF-A0A4Q4ZRS8-F1
#
_entry.id   AF-A0A4Q4ZRS8-F1
#
_cell.length_a   1.000
_cell.length_b   1.000
_cell.length_c   1.000
_cell.angle_alpha   90.00
_cell.angle_beta   90.00
_cell.angle_gamma   90.00
#
_symmetry.space_group_name_H-M   'P 1'
#
loop_
_entity.id
_entity.type
_entity.pdbx_description
1 polymer ?
#
loop_
_entity_poly.entity_id
_entity_poly.type
_entity_poly.pdbx_seq_one_letter_code
_entity_poly.pdbx_strand_id
1 'polypeptide(L)'
;MGAGAAPNGFGAFDTIPAPTLSDAQTAPEAPTPPMPRLIVFPLPRISSDWDPESDIVVRGILRHEDIRKEFEDFHVAERRPVTAMGRRTSYRGYFRSQCGDKAAASIYDAYLLRADITKNVNVFWRHQIVFNPESETYTLWTREGRVGLQGISRQIMESTDLKFVAAKFRKIFRDKTGLAWNRRYESSLSRDGSFMFVELDYRGAVTRPKELPNYTLVDPTINEEVRDLMEVMLYGGPVRKRNGSENPGTSRPWSAFSAPYEQLGPWTIFSAFKTLERIRKHLESGRPIHWKTILRASSRYRSQIPFCAEYDRVPVISSYHAIFLELKFLHSLWPRQEIASMLTEIHCRGSQQFNSYKTLAQPLYQAYSSLRHGFRRLTDTSTLEFGELKKYLENSCHHNHYLTWELQDIYRVFVKANLLNPYRDWIEAKQGYNVCGERRLLLWHGTPLDSLLGILDLGLQIRRRGASWTGTMFGNGIYLADASSKSAGFCKHRLWDGEAVLLLCEADVGAQRIRSPSSISNGHDVIEKSGGRYRCIEGLGRVGPVKWKEVGWEMGGLPCTGKGTVSMCGPI
;
A
#
# COMPACT_ATOMS: atom_id res chain seq x y z
N MET A 1 38.42 -23.12 -72.06
CA MET A 1 39.55 -22.72 -71.18
C MET A 1 39.12 -23.11 -69.77
N GLY A 2 39.40 -24.32 -69.30
CA GLY A 2 40.64 -24.70 -68.60
C GLY A 2 40.47 -24.37 -67.10
N ALA A 3 40.01 -25.26 -66.21
CA ALA A 3 40.56 -26.52 -65.67
C ALA A 3 41.20 -26.32 -64.28
N GLY A 4 40.95 -27.28 -63.36
CA GLY A 4 41.65 -27.44 -62.08
C GLY A 4 40.70 -27.78 -60.91
N ALA A 5 40.15 -28.99 -60.84
CA ALA A 5 40.72 -30.18 -60.16
C ALA A 5 40.29 -30.31 -58.68
N ALA A 6 39.41 -31.29 -58.42
CA ALA A 6 39.22 -31.97 -57.13
C ALA A 6 40.34 -33.05 -56.97
N PRO A 7 40.53 -33.78 -55.83
CA PRO A 7 39.48 -34.65 -55.28
C PRO A 7 39.49 -34.96 -53.75
N ASN A 8 38.34 -35.49 -53.31
CA ASN A 8 38.07 -36.61 -52.37
C ASN A 8 38.72 -36.62 -50.97
N GLY A 9 37.96 -36.74 -49.88
CA GLY A 9 37.09 -37.85 -49.46
C GLY A 9 37.53 -38.21 -48.03
N PHE A 10 36.82 -38.79 -47.07
CA PHE A 10 35.65 -39.66 -46.87
C PHE A 10 35.31 -39.47 -45.36
N GLY A 11 34.18 -39.82 -44.74
CA GLY A 11 32.93 -40.54 -45.02
C GLY A 11 32.08 -40.39 -43.74
N ALA A 12 30.74 -40.27 -43.79
CA ALA A 12 29.77 -41.38 -43.82
C ALA A 12 29.95 -42.33 -42.61
N PHE A 13 28.96 -42.72 -41.78
CA PHE A 13 27.50 -42.78 -41.86
C PHE A 13 26.95 -43.08 -40.43
N ASP A 14 25.63 -43.13 -40.29
CA ASP A 14 24.85 -43.93 -39.31
C ASP A 14 24.14 -43.24 -38.13
N THR A 15 22.88 -42.92 -38.40
CA THR A 15 21.71 -42.96 -37.51
C THR A 15 21.45 -44.37 -36.95
N ILE A 16 21.30 -44.53 -35.63
CA ILE A 16 20.67 -45.69 -34.95
C ILE A 16 19.86 -45.20 -33.72
N PRO A 17 18.75 -45.88 -33.34
CA PRO A 17 17.57 -45.28 -32.70
C PRO A 17 17.42 -45.59 -31.18
N ALA A 18 16.30 -45.11 -30.62
CA ALA A 18 15.87 -45.24 -29.22
C ALA A 18 15.79 -46.69 -28.71
N PRO A 19 16.06 -46.94 -27.40
CA PRO A 19 15.90 -48.27 -26.82
C PRO A 19 14.47 -48.54 -26.33
N THR A 20 14.03 -49.75 -26.63
CA THR A 20 12.80 -50.43 -26.19
C THR A 20 12.90 -50.99 -24.76
N LEU A 21 11.73 -51.12 -24.12
CA LEU A 21 11.50 -51.83 -22.86
C LEU A 21 11.86 -53.32 -22.92
N SER A 22 12.50 -53.83 -21.86
CA SER A 22 12.19 -55.16 -21.31
C SER A 22 12.64 -55.30 -19.84
N ASP A 23 11.71 -55.74 -19.01
CA ASP A 23 11.81 -56.61 -17.83
C ASP A 23 12.93 -56.43 -16.78
N ALA A 24 12.53 -55.99 -15.58
CA ALA A 24 13.14 -56.42 -14.32
C ALA A 24 12.15 -56.33 -13.13
N GLN A 25 11.60 -57.49 -12.78
CA GLN A 25 11.47 -58.05 -11.42
C GLN A 25 10.75 -57.26 -10.30
N THR A 26 9.61 -57.85 -9.89
CA THR A 26 8.91 -57.74 -8.61
C THR A 26 9.80 -57.94 -7.38
N ALA A 27 9.69 -57.03 -6.41
CA ALA A 27 10.09 -57.17 -5.01
C ALA A 27 9.06 -56.45 -4.10
N PRO A 28 8.87 -56.89 -2.83
CA PRO A 28 7.60 -56.77 -2.10
C PRO A 28 7.39 -55.42 -1.40
N GLU A 29 6.10 -55.08 -1.20
CA GLU A 29 5.61 -53.91 -0.46
C GLU A 29 6.13 -53.85 0.98
N ALA A 30 6.71 -52.71 1.34
CA ALA A 30 6.98 -52.32 2.73
C ALA A 30 5.75 -51.60 3.32
N PRO A 31 5.43 -51.80 4.61
CA PRO A 31 4.22 -51.28 5.22
C PRO A 31 4.23 -49.76 5.35
N THR A 32 3.08 -49.16 5.06
CA THR A 32 2.81 -47.72 5.15
C THR A 32 2.91 -47.24 6.61
N PRO A 33 3.63 -46.14 6.92
CA PRO A 33 3.61 -45.57 8.26
C PRO A 33 2.26 -44.86 8.54
N PRO A 34 1.77 -44.86 9.79
CA PRO A 34 0.48 -44.27 10.13
C PRO A 34 0.50 -42.74 9.97
N MET A 35 -0.60 -42.18 9.44
CA MET A 35 -0.80 -40.75 9.28
C MET A 35 -0.64 -39.99 10.62
N PRO A 36 0.12 -38.87 10.67
CA PRO A 36 0.14 -38.02 11.85
C PRO A 36 -1.19 -37.28 11.99
N ARG A 37 -1.73 -37.29 13.21
CA ARG A 37 -2.96 -36.58 13.61
C ARG A 37 -2.87 -35.09 13.26
N LEU A 38 -3.93 -34.58 12.63
CA LEU A 38 -4.17 -33.15 12.39
C LEU A 38 -4.11 -32.36 13.70
N ILE A 39 -3.04 -31.60 13.90
CA ILE A 39 -2.95 -30.56 14.93
C ILE A 39 -3.70 -29.34 14.39
N VAL A 40 -4.88 -29.07 14.95
CA VAL A 40 -5.66 -27.86 14.68
C VAL A 40 -4.94 -26.66 15.33
N PHE A 41 -4.29 -25.83 14.53
CA PHE A 41 -3.77 -24.54 14.99
C PHE A 41 -4.90 -23.50 15.06
N PRO A 42 -5.03 -22.71 16.15
CA PRO A 42 -6.06 -21.69 16.25
C PRO A 42 -5.84 -20.56 15.24
N LEU A 43 -6.90 -20.23 14.50
CA LEU A 43 -6.95 -19.18 13.48
C LEU A 43 -6.54 -17.79 14.04
N PRO A 44 -5.72 -17.00 13.33
CA PRO A 44 -5.26 -15.70 13.80
C PRO A 44 -6.36 -14.62 13.76
N ARG A 45 -6.24 -13.64 14.67
CA ARG A 45 -7.15 -12.49 14.78
C ARG A 45 -6.81 -11.36 13.80
N ILE A 46 -7.80 -10.89 13.01
CA ILE A 46 -7.74 -9.73 12.09
C ILE A 46 -9.10 -9.02 12.05
N SER A 47 -9.20 -7.88 12.74
CA SER A 47 -10.32 -6.94 12.80
C SER A 47 -10.36 -6.02 11.55
N SER A 48 -11.57 -5.62 11.14
CA SER A 48 -11.83 -4.56 10.15
C SER A 48 -12.83 -3.56 10.74
N ASP A 49 -12.51 -2.28 10.54
CA ASP A 49 -13.22 -1.03 10.87
C ASP A 49 -12.84 -0.35 12.19
N TRP A 50 -12.15 0.80 12.00
CA TRP A 50 -11.87 1.91 12.92
C TRP A 50 -12.45 1.77 14.33
N ASP A 51 -11.60 1.23 15.19
CA ASP A 51 -11.67 1.36 16.63
C ASP A 51 -10.53 2.31 17.02
N PRO A 52 -10.78 3.46 17.68
CA PRO A 52 -9.70 4.27 18.22
C PRO A 52 -8.90 3.54 19.32
N GLU A 53 -9.39 2.41 19.83
CA GLU A 53 -8.73 1.61 20.87
C GLU A 53 -8.17 0.25 20.42
N SER A 54 -8.46 -0.20 19.19
CA SER A 54 -7.89 -1.45 18.65
C SER A 54 -6.97 -1.20 17.45
N ASP A 55 -6.09 -0.21 17.60
CA ASP A 55 -4.83 -0.28 16.90
C ASP A 55 -4.20 -1.62 17.30
N ILE A 56 -3.90 -2.44 16.30
CA ILE A 56 -2.85 -3.45 16.43
C ILE A 56 -1.58 -2.61 16.63
N VAL A 57 -1.38 -2.15 17.86
CA VAL A 57 -0.11 -2.25 18.53
C VAL A 57 0.25 -3.72 18.36
N VAL A 58 0.90 -4.02 17.23
CA VAL A 58 1.86 -5.10 17.18
C VAL A 58 2.61 -4.91 18.48
N ARG A 59 2.53 -5.90 19.38
CA ARG A 59 3.17 -5.92 20.71
C ARG A 59 4.72 -5.89 20.60
N GLY A 60 5.25 -5.20 19.60
CA GLY A 60 6.64 -4.94 19.27
C GLY A 60 6.85 -3.56 18.61
N ILE A 61 5.91 -2.61 18.70
CA ILE A 61 6.25 -1.20 18.49
C ILE A 61 6.94 -0.73 19.77
N LEU A 62 8.27 -0.71 19.74
CA LEU A 62 9.05 0.07 20.70
C LEU A 62 8.40 1.46 20.79
N ARG A 63 8.00 1.87 22.00
CA ARG A 63 7.44 3.21 22.23
C ARG A 63 8.45 4.23 21.73
N HIS A 64 8.01 5.44 21.37
CA HIS A 64 8.94 6.48 20.94
C HIS A 64 10.11 6.65 21.94
N GLU A 65 9.80 6.53 23.23
CA GLU A 65 10.77 6.50 24.34
C GLU A 65 11.79 5.37 24.21
N ASP A 66 11.37 4.17 23.82
CA ASP A 66 12.25 3.02 23.64
C ASP A 66 13.19 3.22 22.43
N ILE A 67 12.68 3.79 21.32
CA ILE A 67 13.50 4.12 20.14
C ILE A 67 14.48 5.25 20.47
N ARG A 68 14.05 6.21 21.30
CA ARG A 68 14.91 7.30 21.76
C ARG A 68 16.01 6.79 22.67
N LYS A 69 15.69 5.89 23.59
CA LYS A 69 16.67 5.21 24.43
C LYS A 69 17.66 4.41 23.58
N GLU A 70 17.16 3.65 22.59
CA GLU A 70 18.01 2.92 21.65
C GLU A 70 18.94 3.88 20.90
N PHE A 71 18.45 5.03 20.43
CA PHE A 71 19.29 6.07 19.84
C PHE A 71 20.32 6.64 20.82
N GLU A 72 19.94 6.90 22.07
CA GLU A 72 20.84 7.44 23.09
C GLU A 72 21.95 6.43 23.40
N ASP A 73 21.62 5.15 23.59
CA ASP A 73 22.60 4.06 23.75
C ASP A 73 23.53 3.97 22.52
N PHE A 74 22.96 4.07 21.32
CA PHE A 74 23.65 4.02 20.04
C PHE A 74 24.57 5.24 19.80
N HIS A 75 24.15 6.43 20.23
CA HIS A 75 24.86 7.70 20.02
C HIS A 75 25.90 7.98 21.12
N VAL A 76 25.66 7.52 22.36
CA VAL A 76 26.57 7.70 23.50
C VAL A 76 27.76 6.75 23.45
N ALA A 77 27.60 5.52 22.93
CA ALA A 77 28.68 4.54 22.80
C ALA A 77 29.93 5.05 22.05
N GLU A 78 29.80 6.11 21.25
CA GLU A 78 30.90 6.73 20.48
C GLU A 78 31.54 7.97 21.15
N ARG A 79 30.89 8.60 22.12
CA ARG A 79 31.51 9.69 22.89
C ARG A 79 32.44 9.09 23.94
N ARG A 80 33.65 8.67 23.53
CA ARG A 80 34.74 8.48 24.50
C ARG A 80 34.96 9.81 25.26
N PRO A 81 35.25 9.78 26.57
CA PRO A 81 35.46 11.01 27.33
C PRO A 81 36.69 11.73 26.78
N VAL A 82 36.49 12.94 26.23
CA VAL A 82 37.58 13.77 25.74
C VAL A 82 38.24 14.45 26.94
N THR A 83 39.47 14.05 27.23
CA THR A 83 40.39 14.81 28.08
C THR A 83 40.85 16.09 27.37
N ALA A 84 40.76 17.19 28.11
CA ALA A 84 41.38 18.51 27.91
C ALA A 84 40.85 19.45 26.80
N MET A 85 40.56 20.68 27.25
CA MET A 85 40.20 21.86 26.46
C MET A 85 41.28 22.23 25.44
N GLY A 86 40.87 22.44 24.19
CA GLY A 86 41.64 23.21 23.20
C GLY A 86 40.76 24.31 22.62
N ARG A 87 41.05 25.58 22.96
CA ARG A 87 40.46 26.74 22.28
C ARG A 87 41.00 26.79 20.84
N ARG A 88 40.12 26.72 19.85
CA ARG A 88 40.42 27.15 18.46
C ARG A 88 39.35 28.13 17.99
N THR A 89 39.77 29.34 17.71
CA THR A 89 39.04 30.36 16.96
C THR A 89 39.23 30.10 15.46
N SER A 90 38.16 30.15 14.67
CA SER A 90 38.27 30.30 13.21
C SER A 90 37.39 31.45 12.72
N TYR A 91 38.02 32.29 11.91
CA TYR A 91 37.45 33.41 11.16
C TYR A 91 36.82 32.89 9.87
N ARG A 92 35.53 33.13 9.65
CA ARG A 92 34.89 33.49 8.36
C ARG A 92 33.37 33.59 8.58
N GLY A 93 32.81 34.76 8.30
CA GLY A 93 31.40 35.06 8.49
C GLY A 93 30.50 34.35 7.49
N TYR A 94 29.40 33.79 7.98
CA TYR A 94 28.07 33.68 7.37
C TYR A 94 27.08 33.23 8.47
N PHE A 95 25.96 33.96 8.60
CA PHE A 95 24.78 33.72 9.44
C PHE A 95 24.96 33.04 10.82
N ARG A 96 25.03 33.85 11.87
CA ARG A 96 24.95 33.38 13.27
C ARG A 96 23.57 33.69 13.85
N SER A 97 22.58 32.82 13.62
CA SER A 97 21.34 32.83 14.42
C SER A 97 21.57 32.01 15.68
N GLN A 98 22.02 32.66 16.75
CA GLN A 98 21.91 32.14 18.11
C GLN A 98 21.11 33.12 18.93
N CYS A 99 19.83 32.85 19.10
CA CYS A 99 19.05 33.41 20.20
C CYS A 99 18.72 32.27 21.14
N GLY A 100 19.52 32.16 22.20
CA GLY A 100 19.33 31.20 23.28
C GLY A 100 19.08 31.92 24.60
N ASP A 101 18.06 31.48 25.32
CA ASP A 101 17.98 31.68 26.77
C ASP A 101 19.13 30.90 27.43
N LYS A 102 19.87 31.54 28.34
CA LYS A 102 21.08 30.99 28.98
C LYS A 102 20.87 29.73 29.86
N ALA A 103 19.70 29.07 29.79
CA ALA A 103 19.42 27.83 30.53
C ALA A 103 19.10 26.61 29.64
N ALA A 104 18.84 26.77 28.33
CA ALA A 104 18.74 25.65 27.38
C ALA A 104 18.77 26.23 25.96
N ALA A 105 19.89 26.12 25.26
CA ALA A 105 20.08 26.63 23.90
C ALA A 105 19.23 25.87 22.87
N SER A 106 17.91 26.10 22.88
CA SER A 106 16.98 25.59 21.88
C SER A 106 16.91 26.55 20.70
N ILE A 107 17.28 26.06 19.52
CA ILE A 107 17.20 26.82 18.26
C ILE A 107 15.72 26.84 17.83
N TYR A 108 15.14 28.03 17.65
CA TYR A 108 13.77 28.20 17.14
C TYR A 108 13.74 28.06 15.61
N ASP A 109 13.90 26.82 15.16
CA ASP A 109 13.80 26.42 13.76
C ASP A 109 13.05 25.10 13.65
N ALA A 110 11.91 25.14 12.99
CA ALA A 110 11.07 23.99 12.77
C ALA A 110 10.98 23.71 11.28
N TYR A 111 11.73 22.70 10.82
CA TYR A 111 11.58 22.11 9.51
C TYR A 111 10.65 20.90 9.60
N LEU A 112 9.56 20.96 8.86
CA LEU A 112 8.49 19.98 8.91
C LEU A 112 8.24 19.37 7.54
N LEU A 113 7.99 18.07 7.50
CA LEU A 113 7.65 17.32 6.29
C LEU A 113 6.31 16.60 6.43
N ARG A 114 5.60 16.51 5.31
CA ARG A 114 4.40 15.67 5.20
C ARG A 114 4.34 15.03 3.81
N ALA A 115 4.27 13.71 3.81
CA ALA A 115 4.07 12.90 2.64
C ALA A 115 2.89 11.93 2.83
N ASP A 116 2.09 11.77 1.78
CA ASP A 116 1.04 10.77 1.63
C ASP A 116 1.10 10.31 0.16
N ILE A 117 1.63 9.10 -0.05
CA ILE A 117 1.88 8.59 -1.41
C ILE A 117 0.57 8.40 -2.17
N THR A 118 -0.46 7.89 -1.49
CA THR A 118 -1.77 7.62 -2.10
C THR A 118 -2.45 8.91 -2.53
N LYS A 119 -2.29 10.00 -1.77
CA LYS A 119 -2.86 11.31 -2.13
C LYS A 119 -1.92 12.22 -2.93
N ASN A 120 -0.77 11.72 -3.35
CA ASN A 120 0.31 12.50 -3.97
C ASN A 120 0.66 13.79 -3.17
N VAL A 121 0.71 13.68 -1.85
CA VAL A 121 1.18 14.76 -0.97
C VAL A 121 2.67 14.57 -0.74
N ASN A 122 3.45 15.62 -0.98
CA ASN A 122 4.87 15.71 -0.66
C ASN A 122 5.24 17.17 -0.45
N VAL A 123 5.05 17.65 0.78
CA VAL A 123 5.13 19.08 1.11
C VAL A 123 6.02 19.32 2.32
N PHE A 124 6.69 20.46 2.33
CA PHE A 124 7.44 20.97 3.47
C PHE A 124 6.80 22.23 4.03
N TRP A 125 7.01 22.44 5.33
CA TRP A 125 6.74 23.68 6.03
C TRP A 125 7.95 23.98 6.92
N ARG A 126 8.59 25.12 6.72
CA ARG A 126 9.65 25.63 7.60
C ARG A 126 9.18 26.90 8.28
N HIS A 127 9.45 27.05 9.56
CA HIS A 127 9.31 28.34 10.23
C HIS A 127 10.43 28.55 11.25
N GLN A 128 10.92 29.78 11.32
CA GLN A 128 12.15 30.14 12.00
C GLN A 128 12.05 31.50 12.64
N ILE A 129 12.65 31.66 13.81
CA ILE A 129 12.90 32.98 14.41
C ILE A 129 14.31 33.41 14.04
N VAL A 130 14.43 34.59 13.43
CA VAL A 130 15.71 35.20 13.05
C VAL A 130 15.84 36.51 13.81
N PHE A 131 16.99 36.74 14.44
CA PHE A 131 17.30 38.01 15.07
C PHE A 131 18.02 38.92 14.07
N ASN A 132 17.50 40.14 13.91
CA ASN A 132 18.15 41.19 13.13
C ASN A 132 18.98 42.09 14.08
N PRO A 133 20.32 42.09 13.99
CA PRO A 133 21.16 42.91 14.85
C PRO A 133 21.01 44.41 14.61
N GLU A 134 20.63 44.84 13.41
CA GLU A 134 20.55 46.26 13.05
C GLU A 134 19.31 46.93 13.66
N SER A 135 18.18 46.22 13.66
CA SER A 135 16.91 46.70 14.23
C SER A 135 16.66 46.18 15.65
N GLU A 136 17.53 45.31 16.18
CA GLU A 136 17.35 44.60 17.45
C GLU A 136 16.00 43.86 17.57
N THR A 137 15.44 43.41 16.44
CA THR A 137 14.15 42.74 16.38
C THR A 137 14.29 41.24 16.10
N TYR A 138 13.29 40.48 16.56
CA TYR A 138 13.07 39.08 16.26
C TYR A 138 11.97 38.94 15.21
N THR A 139 12.29 38.35 14.08
CA THR A 139 11.35 38.15 12.97
C THR A 139 11.04 36.67 12.79
N LEU A 140 9.74 36.34 12.77
CA LEU A 140 9.25 34.99 12.49
C LEU A 140 8.96 34.83 11.00
N TRP A 141 9.77 34.02 10.35
CA TRP A 141 9.62 33.66 8.94
C TRP A 141 8.98 32.31 8.78
N THR A 142 8.22 32.16 7.71
CA THR A 142 7.65 30.89 7.25
C THR A 142 8.02 30.66 5.79
N ARG A 143 8.15 29.39 5.41
CA ARG A 143 8.30 28.96 4.02
C ARG A 143 7.58 27.64 3.80
N GLU A 144 6.76 27.55 2.77
CA GLU A 144 5.99 26.34 2.47
C GLU A 144 5.97 26.01 0.99
N GLY A 145 5.85 24.73 0.64
CA GLY A 145 5.77 24.31 -0.75
C GLY A 145 5.93 22.80 -0.92
N ARG A 146 6.01 22.35 -2.18
CA ARG A 146 6.43 20.97 -2.48
C ARG A 146 7.93 20.80 -2.29
N VAL A 147 8.32 19.63 -1.78
CA VAL A 147 9.73 19.30 -1.54
C VAL A 147 10.50 19.28 -2.87
N GLY A 148 11.66 19.93 -2.91
CA GLY A 148 12.47 20.12 -4.12
C GLY A 148 12.22 21.45 -4.84
N LEU A 149 11.08 22.11 -4.60
CA LEU A 149 10.73 23.40 -5.20
C LEU A 149 11.04 24.57 -4.26
N GLN A 150 11.08 25.79 -4.82
CA GLN A 150 11.39 27.00 -4.05
C GLN A 150 10.36 27.27 -2.95
N GLY A 151 9.07 27.00 -3.17
CA GLY A 151 8.03 27.33 -2.21
C GLY A 151 7.83 28.85 -2.01
N ILE A 152 6.96 29.21 -1.08
CA ILE A 152 6.51 30.58 -0.81
C ILE A 152 6.99 30.97 0.58
N SER A 153 7.74 32.08 0.67
CA SER A 153 8.22 32.65 1.94
C SER A 153 7.31 33.78 2.42
N ARG A 154 7.04 33.87 3.72
CA ARG A 154 6.25 34.95 4.34
C ARG A 154 6.81 35.34 5.70
N GLN A 155 6.90 36.64 5.97
CA GLN A 155 7.09 37.20 7.30
C GLN A 155 5.75 37.19 8.04
N ILE A 156 5.70 36.55 9.20
CA ILE A 156 4.47 36.43 9.99
C ILE A 156 4.36 37.56 11.01
N MET A 157 5.49 37.89 11.65
CA MET A 157 5.56 38.95 12.66
C MET A 157 7.00 39.36 12.92
N GLU A 158 7.16 40.53 13.51
CA GLU A 158 8.43 41.09 13.97
C GLU A 158 8.19 41.82 15.29
N SER A 159 9.09 41.66 16.26
CA SER A 159 8.99 42.30 17.57
C SER A 159 10.35 42.31 18.27
N THR A 160 10.59 43.26 19.17
CA THR A 160 11.75 43.26 20.07
C THR A 160 11.61 42.23 21.20
N ASP A 161 10.39 41.74 21.49
CA ASP A 161 10.15 40.72 22.51
C ASP A 161 10.20 39.28 21.97
N LEU A 162 11.30 38.58 22.26
CA LEU A 162 11.47 37.16 21.93
C LEU A 162 10.37 36.27 22.51
N LYS A 163 9.86 36.55 23.73
CA LYS A 163 8.85 35.68 24.36
C LYS A 163 7.55 35.70 23.56
N PHE A 164 7.15 36.87 23.09
CA PHE A 164 5.98 37.05 22.23
C PHE A 164 6.13 36.30 20.90
N VAL A 165 7.26 36.46 20.21
CA VAL A 165 7.54 35.76 18.94
C VAL A 165 7.64 34.24 19.13
N ALA A 166 8.29 33.79 20.20
CA ALA A 166 8.42 32.38 20.56
C ALA A 166 7.07 31.73 20.94
N ALA A 167 6.14 32.48 21.53
CA ALA A 167 4.79 31.99 21.79
C ALA A 167 4.03 31.73 20.47
N LYS A 168 4.14 32.64 19.50
CA LYS A 168 3.55 32.44 18.16
C LYS A 168 4.19 31.27 17.42
N PHE A 169 5.52 31.14 17.46
CA PHE A 169 6.24 29.99 16.90
C PHE A 169 5.70 28.67 17.45
N ARG A 170 5.61 28.54 18.78
CA ARG A 170 5.10 27.32 19.43
C ARG A 170 3.64 27.02 19.07
N LYS A 171 2.82 28.05 18.88
CA LYS A 171 1.44 27.90 18.39
C LYS A 171 1.42 27.34 16.97
N ILE A 172 2.17 27.92 16.03
CA ILE A 172 2.25 27.43 14.64
C ILE A 172 2.72 25.97 14.61
N PHE A 173 3.75 25.63 15.38
CA PHE A 173 4.25 24.26 15.49
C PHE A 173 3.15 23.30 15.94
N ARG A 174 2.41 23.63 17.00
CA ARG A 174 1.30 22.80 17.50
C ARG A 174 0.16 22.69 16.51
N ASP A 175 -0.19 23.77 15.81
CA ASP A 175 -1.27 23.77 14.83
C ASP A 175 -0.91 22.87 13.62
N LYS A 176 0.37 22.79 13.23
CA LYS A 176 0.84 21.96 12.10
C LYS A 176 1.09 20.49 12.46
N THR A 177 1.56 20.21 13.68
CA THR A 177 2.01 18.86 14.11
C THR A 177 1.06 18.16 15.09
N GLY A 178 0.22 18.93 15.79
CA GLY A 178 -0.54 18.47 16.95
C GLY A 178 0.27 18.35 18.25
N LEU A 179 1.58 18.66 18.22
CA LEU A 179 2.50 18.45 19.34
C LEU A 179 2.94 19.76 19.98
N ALA A 180 3.25 19.72 21.28
CA ALA A 180 3.93 20.81 21.94
C ALA A 180 5.42 20.82 21.53
N TRP A 181 6.04 22.00 21.46
CA TRP A 181 7.45 22.16 21.01
C TRP A 181 8.47 21.40 21.86
N ASN A 182 8.23 21.25 23.16
CA ASN A 182 9.06 20.45 24.07
C ASN A 182 8.92 18.94 23.81
N ARG A 183 7.84 18.51 23.15
CA ARG A 183 7.55 17.12 22.77
C ARG A 183 7.74 16.87 21.27
N ARG A 184 8.50 17.73 20.58
CA ARG A 184 8.66 17.72 19.11
C ARG A 184 9.21 16.44 18.49
N TYR A 185 9.85 15.58 19.28
CA TYR A 185 10.39 14.31 18.80
C TYR A 185 9.35 13.18 18.85
N GLU A 186 8.29 13.33 19.64
CA GLU A 186 7.27 12.29 19.83
C GLU A 186 6.52 11.98 18.53
N SER A 187 6.04 10.74 18.42
CA SER A 187 5.15 10.38 17.31
C SER A 187 3.76 10.93 17.62
N SER A 188 3.23 11.81 16.77
CA SER A 188 1.84 12.23 16.86
C SER A 188 0.94 11.00 16.72
N LEU A 189 0.27 10.62 17.82
CA LEU A 189 -0.63 9.46 17.86
C LEU A 189 -1.97 9.77 17.17
N SER A 190 -2.23 11.04 16.88
CA SER A 190 -3.62 11.52 16.81
C SER A 190 -4.16 11.80 15.41
N ARG A 191 -3.33 11.91 14.36
CA ARG A 191 -3.82 12.29 13.01
C ARG A 191 -2.96 11.74 11.88
N ASP A 192 -3.54 10.82 11.11
CA ASP A 192 -3.13 10.56 9.72
C ASP A 192 -3.10 11.91 8.96
N GLY A 193 -1.96 12.24 8.34
CA GLY A 193 -1.79 13.47 7.55
C GLY A 193 -1.30 14.72 8.29
N SER A 194 -0.75 14.59 9.50
CA SER A 194 -0.03 15.67 10.20
C SER A 194 1.42 15.82 9.73
N PHE A 195 2.01 17.00 9.96
CA PHE A 195 3.43 17.23 9.68
C PHE A 195 4.33 16.57 10.72
N MET A 196 5.46 16.00 10.29
CA MET A 196 6.52 15.50 11.18
C MET A 196 7.69 16.48 11.27
N PHE A 197 8.23 16.62 12.48
CA PHE A 197 9.41 17.44 12.72
C PHE A 197 10.68 16.69 12.28
N VAL A 198 11.51 17.39 11.52
CA VAL A 198 12.79 16.92 11.03
C VAL A 198 13.88 17.74 11.71
N GLU A 199 14.71 17.07 12.51
CA GLU A 199 15.80 17.73 13.19
C GLU A 199 16.92 18.07 12.21
N LEU A 200 17.39 19.30 12.30
CA LEU A 200 18.54 19.80 11.56
C LEU A 200 19.72 20.02 12.51
N ASP A 201 20.91 19.53 12.14
CA ASP A 201 22.16 19.75 12.85
C ASP A 201 22.95 20.89 12.20
N TYR A 202 23.11 21.97 12.96
CA TYR A 202 23.87 23.16 12.57
C TYR A 202 25.34 23.10 12.98
N ARG A 203 25.76 22.04 13.69
CA ARG A 203 27.10 21.91 14.29
C ARG A 203 27.98 20.91 13.53
N GLY A 204 27.38 20.05 12.70
CA GLY A 204 28.08 19.01 11.95
C GLY A 204 28.89 19.52 10.76
N ALA A 205 29.90 18.74 10.35
CA ALA A 205 30.53 18.92 9.05
C ALA A 205 29.49 18.67 7.95
N VAL A 206 29.49 19.52 6.93
CA VAL A 206 28.57 19.45 5.78
C VAL A 206 28.85 18.16 4.99
N THR A 207 28.15 17.07 5.31
CA THR A 207 28.26 15.82 4.56
C THR A 207 27.40 15.92 3.32
N ARG A 208 28.03 16.09 2.16
CA ARG A 208 27.31 16.08 0.88
C ARG A 208 26.89 14.65 0.54
N PRO A 209 25.62 14.39 0.23
CA PRO A 209 25.24 13.09 -0.29
C PRO A 209 26.00 12.82 -1.59
N LYS A 210 26.60 11.63 -1.71
CA LYS A 210 27.34 11.24 -2.91
C LYS A 210 26.42 11.06 -4.11
N GLU A 211 25.26 10.45 -3.89
CA GLU A 211 24.23 10.17 -4.90
C GLU A 211 22.86 10.16 -4.20
N LEU A 212 21.81 10.64 -4.90
CA LEU A 212 20.43 10.47 -4.43
C LEU A 212 19.85 9.12 -4.88
N PRO A 213 18.85 8.57 -4.16
CA PRO A 213 18.14 7.37 -4.59
C PRO A 213 17.53 7.54 -5.99
N ASN A 214 17.98 6.73 -6.96
CA ASN A 214 17.46 6.75 -8.31
C ASN A 214 16.52 5.56 -8.57
N TYR A 215 15.24 5.88 -8.79
CA TYR A 215 14.17 4.91 -9.04
C TYR A 215 13.83 4.74 -10.53
N THR A 216 14.54 5.39 -11.46
CA THR A 216 14.23 5.31 -12.91
C THR A 216 14.62 3.98 -13.56
N LEU A 217 15.43 3.16 -12.90
CA LEU A 217 15.98 1.91 -13.43
C LEU A 217 14.99 0.72 -13.43
N VAL A 218 13.75 0.92 -12.97
CA VAL A 218 12.88 -0.17 -12.52
C VAL A 218 12.04 -0.84 -13.63
N ASP A 219 12.17 -0.54 -14.93
CA ASP A 219 11.23 -1.00 -15.98
C ASP A 219 9.77 -0.55 -15.65
N PRO A 220 8.95 -0.07 -16.59
CA PRO A 220 7.57 0.32 -16.30
C PRO A 220 6.53 -0.75 -16.71
N THR A 221 6.94 -1.87 -17.30
CA THR A 221 6.00 -2.79 -17.98
C THR A 221 5.25 -3.71 -17.01
N ILE A 222 4.26 -3.15 -16.31
CA ILE A 222 3.09 -3.91 -15.86
C ILE A 222 2.09 -4.03 -17.02
N ASN A 223 1.44 -5.19 -17.16
CA ASN A 223 0.38 -5.42 -18.15
C ASN A 223 -0.67 -4.29 -18.03
N GLU A 224 -0.98 -3.64 -19.15
CA GLU A 224 -1.95 -2.53 -19.22
C GLU A 224 -3.34 -2.96 -18.74
N GLU A 225 -3.71 -4.24 -18.89
CA GLU A 225 -4.99 -4.80 -18.41
C GLU A 225 -5.18 -4.73 -16.89
N VAL A 226 -4.10 -4.53 -16.11
CA VAL A 226 -4.15 -4.45 -14.65
C VAL A 226 -3.64 -3.14 -14.10
N ARG A 227 -2.91 -2.37 -14.92
CA ARG A 227 -2.21 -1.14 -14.52
C ARG A 227 -3.17 -0.12 -13.92
N ASP A 228 -4.22 0.21 -14.66
CA ASP A 228 -5.11 1.33 -14.36
C ASP A 228 -5.81 1.12 -13.01
N LEU A 229 -6.42 -0.05 -12.82
CA LEU A 229 -7.08 -0.40 -11.57
C LEU A 229 -6.09 -0.53 -10.40
N MET A 230 -4.89 -1.13 -10.61
CA MET A 230 -3.87 -1.18 -9.56
C MET A 230 -3.40 0.22 -9.15
N GLU A 231 -3.20 1.12 -10.11
CA GLU A 231 -2.82 2.51 -9.85
C GLU A 231 -3.91 3.27 -9.10
N VAL A 232 -5.18 3.07 -9.46
CA VAL A 232 -6.32 3.63 -8.72
C VAL A 232 -6.36 3.10 -7.28
N MET A 233 -6.27 1.78 -7.09
CA MET A 233 -6.35 1.14 -5.76
C MET A 233 -5.20 1.50 -4.82
N LEU A 234 -3.99 1.66 -5.36
CA LEU A 234 -2.79 1.95 -4.57
C LEU A 234 -2.55 3.44 -4.39
N TYR A 235 -2.86 4.20 -5.43
CA TYR A 235 -2.38 5.57 -5.57
C TYR A 235 -3.46 6.61 -5.87
N GLY A 236 -4.73 6.22 -5.82
CA GLY A 236 -5.84 7.13 -6.10
C GLY A 236 -5.89 7.65 -7.53
N GLY A 237 -5.27 6.91 -8.47
CA GLY A 237 -5.31 7.20 -9.90
C GLY A 237 -4.00 7.76 -10.45
N PRO A 238 -3.96 8.09 -11.75
CA PRO A 238 -2.76 8.61 -12.39
C PRO A 238 -2.39 9.99 -11.84
N VAL A 239 -1.10 10.29 -11.82
CA VAL A 239 -0.64 11.66 -11.53
C VAL A 239 -1.11 12.56 -12.67
N ARG A 240 -2.05 13.46 -12.39
CA ARG A 240 -2.49 14.48 -13.35
C ARG A 240 -1.28 15.34 -13.72
N LYS A 241 -0.70 15.10 -14.90
CA LYS A 241 0.28 16.01 -15.50
C LYS A 241 -0.44 17.33 -15.74
N ARG A 242 -0.05 18.38 -15.02
CA ARG A 242 -0.53 19.73 -15.31
C ARG A 242 -0.04 20.03 -16.72
N ASN A 243 -0.94 20.45 -17.61
CA ASN A 243 -0.60 20.96 -18.95
C ASN A 243 0.21 22.25 -18.82
N GLY A 244 1.47 22.11 -18.40
CA GLY A 244 2.49 23.14 -18.44
C GLY A 244 3.48 22.70 -19.50
N SER A 245 3.46 23.40 -20.62
CA SER A 245 4.55 23.37 -21.59
C SER A 245 5.81 23.88 -20.90
N GLU A 246 6.58 22.99 -20.29
CA GLU A 246 7.97 23.24 -19.94
C GLU A 246 8.77 22.00 -20.32
N ASN A 247 9.79 22.21 -21.15
CA ASN A 247 10.63 21.15 -21.72
C ASN A 247 11.22 20.25 -20.61
N PRO A 248 11.26 18.91 -20.78
CA PRO A 248 11.86 17.96 -19.83
C PRO A 248 13.40 18.05 -19.70
N GLY A 249 14.03 19.13 -20.15
CA GLY A 249 15.48 19.21 -20.40
C GLY A 249 16.26 20.23 -19.57
N THR A 250 15.60 21.07 -18.77
CA THR A 250 16.29 21.98 -17.86
C THR A 250 16.06 21.54 -16.43
N SER A 251 16.93 20.66 -15.94
CA SER A 251 17.06 20.37 -14.52
C SER A 251 17.38 21.68 -13.78
N ARG A 252 16.35 22.34 -13.24
CA ARG A 252 16.56 23.45 -12.31
C ARG A 252 17.39 22.91 -11.15
N PRO A 253 18.47 23.60 -10.72
CA PRO A 253 19.19 23.21 -9.53
C PRO A 253 18.20 23.13 -8.37
N TRP A 254 18.06 21.95 -7.74
CA TRP A 254 17.17 21.78 -6.61
C TRP A 254 17.46 22.84 -5.55
N SER A 255 16.40 23.43 -5.00
CA SER A 255 16.57 24.36 -3.90
C SER A 255 17.01 23.58 -2.66
N ALA A 256 18.30 23.63 -2.32
CA ALA A 256 18.89 23.03 -1.12
C ALA A 256 18.10 23.37 0.17
N PHE A 257 17.39 24.50 0.17
CA PHE A 257 16.53 24.95 1.27
C PHE A 257 15.26 24.12 1.50
N SER A 258 14.79 23.39 0.49
CA SER A 258 13.60 22.54 0.57
C SER A 258 13.95 21.07 0.84
N ALA A 259 15.23 20.72 0.77
CA ALA A 259 15.76 19.39 1.05
C ALA A 259 17.17 19.55 1.64
N PRO A 260 17.28 19.95 2.93
CA PRO A 260 18.55 20.29 3.56
C PRO A 260 19.32 19.03 3.98
N TYR A 261 19.66 18.17 3.02
CA TYR A 261 20.30 16.86 3.27
C TYR A 261 21.57 16.95 4.11
N GLU A 262 22.40 17.96 3.83
CA GLU A 262 23.67 18.21 4.51
C GLU A 262 23.50 18.61 5.98
N GLN A 263 22.29 19.02 6.37
CA GLN A 263 21.96 19.49 7.72
C GLN A 263 21.08 18.48 8.46
N LEU A 264 20.80 17.28 7.93
CA LEU A 264 19.93 16.34 8.63
C LEU A 264 20.60 15.83 9.92
N GLY A 265 19.88 15.94 11.04
CA GLY A 265 20.36 15.49 12.34
C GLY A 265 20.48 13.96 12.43
N PRO A 266 21.42 13.44 13.25
CA PRO A 266 21.58 11.99 13.48
C PRO A 266 20.28 11.28 13.89
N TRP A 267 19.47 11.92 14.75
CA TRP A 267 18.18 11.38 15.16
C TRP A 267 17.22 11.18 13.98
N THR A 268 17.16 12.16 13.06
CA THR A 268 16.32 12.06 11.86
C THR A 268 16.70 10.82 11.05
N ILE A 269 18.00 10.64 10.80
CA ILE A 269 18.53 9.53 9.99
C ILE A 269 18.29 8.19 10.70
N PHE A 270 18.55 8.10 12.00
CA PHE A 270 18.26 6.91 12.80
C PHE A 270 16.77 6.55 12.79
N SER A 271 15.89 7.53 12.99
CA SER A 271 14.45 7.30 12.99
C SER A 271 13.93 6.83 11.62
N ALA A 272 14.54 7.30 10.53
CA ALA A 272 14.24 6.86 9.17
C ALA A 272 14.76 5.43 8.91
N PHE A 273 15.97 5.11 9.39
CA PHE A 273 16.52 3.75 9.37
C PHE A 273 15.59 2.76 10.09
N LYS A 274 15.06 3.11 11.27
CA LYS A 274 14.07 2.28 11.97
C LYS A 274 12.76 2.08 11.19
N THR A 275 12.35 3.07 10.40
CA THR A 275 11.20 2.89 9.49
C THR A 275 11.53 1.89 8.38
N LEU A 276 12.73 1.94 7.78
CA LEU A 276 13.17 0.95 6.78
C LEU A 276 13.27 -0.47 7.37
N GLU A 277 13.77 -0.62 8.60
CA GLU A 277 13.78 -1.92 9.30
C GLU A 277 12.36 -2.50 9.45
N ARG A 278 11.36 -1.65 9.74
CA ARG A 278 9.96 -2.09 9.85
C ARG A 278 9.41 -2.55 8.51
N ILE A 279 9.70 -1.81 7.42
CA ILE A 279 9.29 -2.21 6.07
C ILE A 279 9.92 -3.56 5.73
N ARG A 280 11.23 -3.72 5.94
CA ARG A 280 11.93 -4.99 5.76
C ARG A 280 11.27 -6.12 6.55
N LYS A 281 11.08 -5.97 7.86
CA LYS A 281 10.45 -7.00 8.71
C LYS A 281 9.06 -7.39 8.23
N HIS A 282 8.29 -6.44 7.69
CA HIS A 282 6.98 -6.71 7.11
C HIS A 282 7.08 -7.57 5.84
N LEU A 283 8.00 -7.25 4.94
CA LEU A 283 8.28 -8.03 3.73
C LEU A 283 8.82 -9.44 4.06
N GLU A 284 9.59 -9.58 5.14
CA GLU A 284 10.19 -10.84 5.60
C GLU A 284 9.28 -11.66 6.53
N SER A 285 8.06 -11.18 6.83
CA SER A 285 7.19 -11.79 7.85
C SER A 285 6.63 -13.17 7.47
N GLY A 286 6.80 -13.61 6.21
CA GLY A 286 6.20 -14.83 5.66
C GLY A 286 4.67 -14.77 5.52
N ARG A 287 4.05 -13.63 5.87
CA ARG A 287 2.61 -13.39 5.74
C ARG A 287 2.30 -12.66 4.42
N PRO A 288 1.04 -12.70 3.94
CA PRO A 288 0.61 -11.87 2.82
C PRO A 288 0.97 -10.40 3.05
N ILE A 289 1.48 -9.74 2.02
CA ILE A 289 1.95 -8.35 2.12
C ILE A 289 0.75 -7.42 2.30
N HIS A 290 0.55 -6.92 3.51
CA HIS A 290 -0.46 -5.90 3.76
C HIS A 290 -0.05 -4.54 3.18
N TRP A 291 -0.55 -4.22 1.98
CA TRP A 291 -0.06 -3.08 1.22
C TRP A 291 -0.38 -1.71 1.84
N LYS A 292 -1.49 -1.58 2.59
CA LYS A 292 -1.77 -0.35 3.36
C LYS A 292 -0.67 -0.06 4.39
N THR A 293 -0.11 -1.09 5.02
CA THR A 293 1.01 -0.93 5.96
C THR A 293 2.26 -0.47 5.24
N ILE A 294 2.57 -1.05 4.07
CA ILE A 294 3.70 -0.64 3.23
C ILE A 294 3.56 0.84 2.78
N LEU A 295 2.38 1.25 2.32
CA LEU A 295 2.10 2.63 1.91
C LEU A 295 2.23 3.62 3.08
N ARG A 296 1.69 3.27 4.25
CA ARG A 296 1.80 4.09 5.48
C ARG A 296 3.25 4.20 5.95
N ALA A 297 3.98 3.10 6.00
CA ALA A 297 5.39 3.08 6.40
C ALA A 297 6.28 3.84 5.41
N SER A 298 6.02 3.69 4.11
CA SER A 298 6.71 4.45 3.05
C SER A 298 6.40 5.94 3.17
N SER A 299 5.13 6.34 3.35
CA SER A 299 4.74 7.74 3.53
C SER A 299 5.36 8.35 4.80
N ARG A 300 5.45 7.55 5.87
CA ARG A 300 6.17 7.93 7.10
C ARG A 300 7.65 8.17 6.82
N TYR A 301 8.33 7.26 6.12
CA TYR A 301 9.74 7.44 5.73
C TYR A 301 9.94 8.73 4.92
N ARG A 302 9.08 8.97 3.93
CA ARG A 302 9.10 10.19 3.08
C ARG A 302 8.76 11.48 3.84
N SER A 303 8.19 11.35 5.03
CA SER A 303 7.93 12.46 5.95
C SER A 303 9.06 12.62 6.99
N GLN A 304 10.09 11.76 6.99
CA GLN A 304 11.29 11.89 7.81
C GLN A 304 12.48 12.39 6.97
N ILE A 305 12.59 11.90 5.74
CA ILE A 305 13.66 12.22 4.80
C ILE A 305 13.04 12.95 3.60
N PRO A 306 13.47 14.19 3.29
CA PRO A 306 12.93 14.91 2.15
C PRO A 306 13.23 14.16 0.85
N PHE A 307 12.29 14.16 -0.09
CA PHE A 307 12.47 13.56 -1.40
C PHE A 307 11.99 14.52 -2.49
N CYS A 308 12.89 14.90 -3.40
CA CYS A 308 12.61 15.83 -4.48
C CYS A 308 11.96 15.09 -5.66
N ALA A 309 10.62 15.01 -5.66
CA ALA A 309 9.84 14.46 -6.78
C ALA A 309 9.14 15.54 -7.62
N GLU A 310 9.40 16.83 -7.36
CA GLU A 310 8.70 17.95 -7.99
C GLU A 310 7.18 17.80 -7.94
N TYR A 311 6.54 17.46 -9.07
CA TYR A 311 5.11 17.23 -9.16
C TYR A 311 4.70 15.75 -9.18
N ASP A 312 5.67 14.87 -9.39
CA ASP A 312 5.49 13.43 -9.42
C ASP A 312 5.26 12.85 -8.03
N ARG A 313 4.69 11.65 -8.04
CA ARG A 313 4.44 10.87 -6.82
C ARG A 313 5.77 10.34 -6.29
N VAL A 314 6.00 10.52 -4.99
CA VAL A 314 7.19 9.94 -4.35
C VAL A 314 7.13 8.42 -4.38
N PRO A 315 8.25 7.72 -4.63
CA PRO A 315 8.25 6.28 -4.82
C PRO A 315 7.97 5.51 -3.52
N VAL A 316 7.17 4.45 -3.66
CA VAL A 316 6.90 3.48 -2.58
C VAL A 316 8.15 2.64 -2.32
N ILE A 317 8.40 2.36 -1.04
CA ILE A 317 9.49 1.48 -0.61
C ILE A 317 8.87 0.10 -0.34
N SER A 318 8.78 -0.73 -1.38
CA SER A 318 8.15 -2.06 -1.31
C SER A 318 9.05 -3.23 -1.70
N SER A 319 10.28 -2.95 -2.14
CA SER A 319 11.24 -3.97 -2.62
C SER A 319 12.56 -3.90 -1.87
N TYR A 320 13.31 -5.00 -1.87
CA TYR A 320 14.68 -5.00 -1.35
C TYR A 320 15.56 -3.99 -2.09
N HIS A 321 15.35 -3.81 -3.40
CA HIS A 321 16.06 -2.81 -4.17
C HIS A 321 15.75 -1.37 -3.72
N ALA A 322 14.48 -1.05 -3.47
CA ALA A 322 14.09 0.26 -2.93
C ALA A 322 14.72 0.50 -1.55
N ILE A 323 14.66 -0.50 -0.66
CA ILE A 323 15.31 -0.43 0.66
C ILE A 323 16.82 -0.25 0.53
N PHE A 324 17.47 -0.95 -0.41
CA PHE A 324 18.90 -0.81 -0.70
C PHE A 324 19.27 0.62 -1.10
N LEU A 325 18.52 1.23 -2.03
CA LEU A 325 18.76 2.60 -2.47
C LEU A 325 18.66 3.60 -1.31
N GLU A 326 17.63 3.45 -0.48
CA GLU A 326 17.42 4.31 0.69
C GLU A 326 18.48 4.08 1.78
N LEU A 327 18.88 2.83 2.06
CA LEU A 327 19.95 2.54 3.01
C LEU A 327 21.31 3.08 2.53
N LYS A 328 21.62 2.94 1.24
CA LYS A 328 22.84 3.51 0.64
C LYS A 328 22.86 5.02 0.84
N PHE A 329 21.72 5.67 0.66
CA PHE A 329 21.56 7.10 0.88
C PHE A 329 21.72 7.48 2.36
N LEU A 330 21.01 6.84 3.28
CA LEU A 330 21.15 7.10 4.73
C LEU A 330 22.59 6.89 5.21
N HIS A 331 23.25 5.81 4.77
CA HIS A 331 24.64 5.53 5.08
C HIS A 331 25.59 6.62 4.56
N SER A 332 25.29 7.25 3.42
CA SER A 332 26.09 8.36 2.90
C SER A 332 25.98 9.63 3.74
N LEU A 333 24.83 9.84 4.40
CA LEU A 333 24.59 10.99 5.27
C LEU A 333 25.14 10.78 6.68
N TRP A 334 25.02 9.56 7.21
CA TRP A 334 25.48 9.19 8.54
C TRP A 334 26.03 7.75 8.52
N PRO A 335 27.32 7.57 8.18
CA PRO A 335 27.95 6.26 8.09
C PRO A 335 27.97 5.56 9.44
N ARG A 336 27.16 4.50 9.57
CA ARG A 336 27.01 3.69 10.79
C ARG A 336 27.10 2.22 10.46
N GLN A 337 27.77 1.47 11.33
CA GLN A 337 28.03 0.04 11.14
C GLN A 337 26.73 -0.74 10.92
N GLU A 338 25.68 -0.41 11.67
CA GLU A 338 24.39 -1.08 11.65
C GLU A 338 23.63 -0.81 10.36
N ILE A 339 23.70 0.41 9.85
CA ILE A 339 23.17 0.77 8.53
C ILE A 339 23.97 0.02 7.45
N ALA A 340 25.30 -0.04 7.57
CA ALA A 340 26.17 -0.75 6.63
C ALA A 340 25.92 -2.27 6.61
N SER A 341 25.72 -2.88 7.79
CA SER A 341 25.39 -4.30 7.93
C SER A 341 24.06 -4.63 7.27
N MET A 342 23.01 -3.84 7.55
CA MET A 342 21.70 -4.02 6.90
C MET A 342 21.79 -3.75 5.39
N LEU A 343 22.53 -2.73 4.97
CA LEU A 343 22.76 -2.41 3.55
C LEU A 343 23.38 -3.60 2.81
N THR A 344 24.39 -4.24 3.41
CA THR A 344 25.07 -5.41 2.84
C THR A 344 24.12 -6.60 2.74
N GLU A 345 23.36 -6.90 3.79
CA GLU A 345 22.38 -7.99 3.80
C GLU A 345 21.31 -7.79 2.72
N ILE A 346 20.76 -6.58 2.64
CA ILE A 346 19.72 -6.23 1.67
C ILE A 346 20.29 -6.19 0.25
N HIS A 347 21.54 -5.79 0.04
CA HIS A 347 22.19 -5.83 -1.26
C HIS A 347 22.30 -7.28 -1.78
N CYS A 348 22.72 -8.22 -0.93
CA CYS A 348 22.78 -9.63 -1.30
C CYS A 348 21.41 -10.18 -1.71
N ARG A 349 20.36 -9.92 -0.91
CA ARG A 349 18.98 -10.34 -1.21
C ARG A 349 18.40 -9.65 -2.45
N GLY A 350 18.64 -8.35 -2.56
CA GLY A 350 18.19 -7.51 -3.67
C GLY A 350 18.82 -7.94 -4.99
N SER A 351 20.11 -8.27 -5.00
CA SER A 351 20.81 -8.78 -6.19
C SER A 351 20.28 -10.14 -6.63
N GLN A 352 19.95 -11.04 -5.69
CA GLN A 352 19.28 -12.31 -6.02
C GLN A 352 17.89 -12.05 -6.63
N GLN A 353 17.07 -11.18 -6.02
CA GLN A 353 15.73 -10.86 -6.53
C GLN A 353 15.76 -10.13 -7.88
N PHE A 354 16.69 -9.18 -8.06
CA PHE A 354 16.81 -8.33 -9.25
C PHE A 354 17.34 -9.10 -10.47
N ASN A 355 18.28 -10.03 -10.27
CA ASN A 355 18.78 -10.89 -11.34
C ASN A 355 17.74 -11.93 -11.79
N SER A 356 16.86 -12.38 -10.89
CA SER A 356 15.80 -13.33 -11.25
C SER A 356 14.57 -12.65 -11.87
N TYR A 357 14.21 -11.42 -11.45
CA TYR A 357 12.97 -10.77 -11.91
C TYR A 357 13.06 -9.24 -11.82
N LYS A 358 13.56 -8.57 -12.87
CA LYS A 358 13.59 -7.09 -12.96
C LYS A 358 12.23 -6.44 -12.69
N THR A 359 11.14 -7.06 -13.16
CA THR A 359 9.75 -6.61 -12.97
C THR A 359 9.28 -6.68 -11.51
N LEU A 360 9.84 -7.58 -10.68
CA LEU A 360 9.52 -7.68 -9.24
C LEU A 360 10.00 -6.47 -8.44
N ALA A 361 10.74 -5.52 -9.01
CA ALA A 361 11.12 -4.30 -8.31
C ALA A 361 10.06 -3.19 -8.39
N GLN A 362 9.07 -3.29 -9.29
CA GLN A 362 8.00 -2.30 -9.44
C GLN A 362 6.92 -2.47 -8.36
N PRO A 363 6.55 -1.42 -7.62
CA PRO A 363 5.51 -1.50 -6.60
C PRO A 363 4.16 -2.02 -7.11
N LEU A 364 3.72 -1.59 -8.31
CA LEU A 364 2.45 -2.04 -8.90
C LEU A 364 2.47 -3.55 -9.19
N TYR A 365 3.56 -4.04 -9.79
CA TYR A 365 3.71 -5.46 -10.12
C TYR A 365 3.80 -6.32 -8.86
N GLN A 366 4.57 -5.88 -7.86
CA GLN A 366 4.67 -6.58 -6.58
C GLN A 366 3.33 -6.65 -5.86
N ALA A 367 2.63 -5.52 -5.77
CA ALA A 367 1.32 -5.45 -5.15
C ALA A 367 0.34 -6.37 -5.85
N TYR A 368 0.29 -6.33 -7.19
CA TYR A 368 -0.56 -7.23 -7.94
C TYR A 368 -0.16 -8.69 -7.66
N SER A 369 1.12 -9.03 -7.82
CA SER A 369 1.63 -10.39 -7.64
C SER A 369 1.39 -10.96 -6.24
N SER A 370 1.33 -10.12 -5.20
CA SER A 370 1.02 -10.58 -3.84
C SER A 370 -0.47 -10.85 -3.59
N LEU A 371 -1.38 -10.40 -4.46
CA LEU A 371 -2.82 -10.70 -4.32
C LEU A 371 -3.11 -12.16 -4.64
N ARG A 372 -3.95 -12.79 -3.82
CA ARG A 372 -4.44 -14.15 -4.06
C ARG A 372 -5.41 -14.23 -5.24
N HIS A 373 -6.19 -13.17 -5.46
CA HIS A 373 -7.07 -13.02 -6.61
C HIS A 373 -6.42 -12.09 -7.64
N GLY A 374 -6.38 -12.54 -8.89
CA GLY A 374 -6.01 -11.75 -10.05
C GLY A 374 -7.22 -11.14 -10.71
N PHE A 375 -6.96 -10.18 -11.57
CA PHE A 375 -7.98 -9.60 -12.42
C PHE A 375 -7.38 -9.24 -13.77
N ARG A 376 -8.23 -9.20 -14.81
CA ARG A 376 -7.87 -8.72 -16.14
C ARG A 376 -9.03 -7.95 -16.73
N ARG A 377 -8.74 -6.82 -17.37
CA ARG A 377 -9.74 -6.04 -18.11
C ARG A 377 -10.32 -6.86 -19.26
N LEU A 378 -11.63 -6.77 -19.46
CA LEU A 378 -12.28 -7.21 -20.70
C LEU A 378 -12.05 -6.15 -21.76
N THR A 379 -11.06 -6.38 -22.64
CA THR A 379 -10.62 -5.41 -23.65
C THR A 379 -11.53 -5.36 -24.88
N ASP A 380 -12.18 -6.48 -25.21
CA ASP A 380 -13.11 -6.56 -26.34
C ASP A 380 -14.55 -6.26 -25.89
N THR A 381 -14.99 -5.03 -26.18
CA THR A 381 -16.32 -4.52 -25.86
C THR A 381 -17.42 -5.10 -26.77
N SER A 382 -17.05 -5.75 -27.87
CA SER A 382 -18.00 -6.39 -28.80
C SER A 382 -18.48 -7.76 -28.30
N THR A 383 -17.84 -8.30 -27.28
CA THR A 383 -18.21 -9.60 -26.70
C THR A 383 -19.62 -9.58 -26.09
N LEU A 384 -20.33 -10.71 -26.24
CA LEU A 384 -21.65 -10.88 -25.65
C LEU A 384 -21.63 -10.68 -24.12
N GLU A 385 -20.57 -11.16 -23.46
CA GLU A 385 -20.37 -10.98 -22.01
C GLU A 385 -20.33 -9.49 -21.64
N PHE A 386 -19.50 -8.69 -22.31
CA PHE A 386 -19.40 -7.26 -22.03
C PHE A 386 -20.76 -6.56 -22.20
N GLY A 387 -21.46 -6.84 -23.31
CA GLY A 387 -22.78 -6.28 -23.60
C GLY A 387 -23.83 -6.66 -22.56
N GLU A 388 -23.87 -7.91 -22.10
CA GLU A 388 -24.84 -8.36 -21.10
C GLU A 388 -24.53 -7.81 -19.69
N LEU A 389 -23.24 -7.72 -19.31
CA LEU A 389 -22.84 -7.12 -18.04
C LEU A 389 -23.14 -5.62 -18.00
N LYS A 390 -22.88 -4.90 -19.10
CA LYS A 390 -23.25 -3.48 -19.23
C LYS A 390 -24.76 -3.28 -19.07
N LYS A 391 -25.57 -4.05 -19.80
CA LYS A 391 -27.04 -4.02 -19.66
C LYS A 391 -27.47 -4.37 -18.24
N TYR A 392 -26.82 -5.33 -17.58
CA TYR A 392 -27.17 -5.68 -16.20
C TYR A 392 -26.94 -4.49 -15.26
N LEU A 393 -25.78 -3.83 -15.36
CA LEU A 393 -25.45 -2.65 -14.57
C LEU A 393 -26.50 -1.55 -14.74
N GLU A 394 -26.85 -1.23 -15.98
CA GLU A 394 -27.81 -0.18 -16.35
C GLU A 394 -29.24 -0.53 -15.90
N ASN A 395 -29.72 -1.74 -16.20
CA ASN A 395 -31.09 -2.16 -15.89
C ASN A 395 -31.34 -2.44 -14.42
N SER A 396 -30.29 -2.73 -13.64
CA SER A 396 -30.38 -2.90 -12.18
C SER A 396 -30.16 -1.59 -11.41
N CYS A 397 -30.07 -0.45 -12.13
CA CYS A 397 -30.12 0.87 -11.53
C CYS A 397 -31.55 1.23 -11.15
N HIS A 398 -31.78 1.48 -9.87
CA HIS A 398 -33.09 1.86 -9.38
C HIS A 398 -33.25 3.38 -9.42
N HIS A 399 -34.30 3.87 -10.09
CA HIS A 399 -34.56 5.31 -10.30
C HIS A 399 -34.55 6.14 -8.99
N ASN A 400 -35.05 5.59 -7.88
CA ASN A 400 -35.06 6.25 -6.57
C ASN A 400 -33.69 6.47 -5.91
N HIS A 401 -32.60 5.93 -6.47
CA HIS A 401 -31.25 6.14 -5.92
C HIS A 401 -30.54 7.37 -6.51
N TYR A 402 -31.12 8.03 -7.52
CA TYR A 402 -30.60 9.28 -8.13
C TYR A 402 -29.09 9.24 -8.44
N LEU A 403 -28.62 8.11 -8.97
CA LEU A 403 -27.23 7.92 -9.38
C LEU A 403 -27.13 7.97 -10.90
N THR A 404 -26.11 8.69 -11.37
CA THR A 404 -25.66 8.68 -12.76
C THR A 404 -24.23 8.16 -12.78
N TRP A 405 -23.95 7.21 -13.67
CA TRP A 405 -22.63 6.62 -13.80
C TRP A 405 -22.25 6.45 -15.26
N GLU A 406 -20.94 6.41 -15.49
CA GLU A 406 -20.32 6.07 -16.76
C GLU A 406 -19.48 4.82 -16.53
N LEU A 407 -19.79 3.74 -17.26
CA LEU A 407 -19.00 2.51 -17.18
C LEU A 407 -17.64 2.73 -17.84
N GLN A 408 -16.58 2.76 -17.04
CA GLN A 408 -15.20 2.87 -17.54
C GLN A 408 -14.70 1.52 -18.05
N ASP A 409 -14.59 0.54 -17.17
CA ASP A 409 -13.98 -0.76 -17.46
C ASP A 409 -14.73 -1.90 -16.76
N ILE A 410 -14.69 -3.08 -17.37
CA ILE A 410 -15.10 -4.33 -16.72
C ILE A 410 -13.85 -5.19 -16.52
N TYR A 411 -13.66 -5.66 -15.29
CA TYR A 411 -12.56 -6.56 -14.95
C TYR A 411 -13.11 -7.93 -14.56
N ARG A 412 -12.54 -8.97 -15.16
CA ARG A 412 -12.76 -10.35 -14.73
C ARG A 412 -11.80 -10.69 -13.60
N VAL A 413 -12.34 -11.13 -12.46
CA VAL A 413 -11.57 -11.57 -11.29
C VAL A 413 -11.42 -13.09 -11.31
N PHE A 414 -10.23 -13.60 -10.98
CA PHE A 414 -9.91 -15.03 -10.93
C PHE A 414 -8.94 -15.35 -9.81
N VAL A 415 -8.83 -16.61 -9.41
CA VAL A 415 -7.84 -17.05 -8.40
C VAL A 415 -6.50 -17.33 -9.11
N LYS A 416 -5.38 -16.79 -8.62
CA LYS A 416 -4.07 -16.88 -9.32
C LYS A 416 -3.37 -18.23 -9.21
N ALA A 417 -3.70 -19.03 -8.21
CA ALA A 417 -3.04 -20.31 -7.92
C ALA A 417 -4.06 -21.37 -7.49
N ASN A 418 -3.65 -22.64 -7.41
CA ASN A 418 -4.36 -23.72 -6.69
C ASN A 418 -4.34 -23.46 -5.17
N LEU A 419 -4.80 -22.28 -4.76
CA LEU A 419 -5.20 -22.05 -3.40
C LEU A 419 -6.46 -22.87 -3.19
N LEU A 420 -6.49 -23.64 -2.09
CA LEU A 420 -7.73 -24.25 -1.58
C LEU A 420 -8.81 -23.19 -1.69
N ASN A 421 -9.77 -23.43 -2.58
CA ASN A 421 -10.97 -22.65 -2.65
C ASN A 421 -11.98 -23.51 -1.92
N PRO A 422 -12.04 -23.45 -0.57
CA PRO A 422 -12.86 -24.36 0.21
C PRO A 422 -14.33 -24.31 -0.23
N TYR A 423 -14.78 -23.24 -0.87
CA TYR A 423 -16.10 -23.16 -1.48
C TYR A 423 -16.21 -23.97 -2.78
N ARG A 424 -15.26 -23.82 -3.71
CA ARG A 424 -15.21 -24.63 -4.93
C ARG A 424 -14.99 -26.10 -4.60
N ASP A 425 -14.06 -26.41 -3.69
CA ASP A 425 -13.78 -27.77 -3.24
C ASP A 425 -15.01 -28.36 -2.52
N TRP A 426 -15.73 -27.60 -1.71
CA TRP A 426 -16.97 -28.05 -1.06
C TRP A 426 -18.12 -28.31 -2.05
N ILE A 427 -18.29 -27.44 -3.06
CA ILE A 427 -19.31 -27.61 -4.11
C ILE A 427 -18.93 -28.79 -5.04
N GLU A 428 -17.70 -28.81 -5.55
CA GLU A 428 -17.25 -29.78 -6.54
C GLU A 428 -17.03 -31.18 -5.93
N ALA A 429 -16.64 -31.28 -4.65
CA ALA A 429 -16.50 -32.56 -3.97
C ALA A 429 -17.83 -33.28 -3.73
N LYS A 430 -18.99 -32.61 -3.91
CA LYS A 430 -20.34 -33.17 -3.66
C LYS A 430 -20.43 -34.00 -2.36
N GLN A 431 -19.65 -33.64 -1.34
CA GLN A 431 -19.59 -34.42 -0.11
C GLN A 431 -20.78 -34.04 0.79
N GLY A 432 -21.87 -34.80 0.64
CA GLY A 432 -23.02 -34.76 1.53
C GLY A 432 -24.37 -34.63 0.81
N TYR A 433 -25.42 -35.06 1.50
CA TYR A 433 -26.81 -34.86 1.06
C TYR A 433 -27.14 -33.36 1.11
N ASN A 434 -27.19 -32.71 -0.07
CA ASN A 434 -27.50 -31.29 -0.18
C ASN A 434 -29.02 -31.04 -0.07
N VAL A 435 -29.50 -30.90 1.17
CA VAL A 435 -30.93 -30.66 1.50
C VAL A 435 -31.47 -29.38 0.85
N CYS A 436 -30.63 -28.35 0.67
CA CYS A 436 -31.05 -27.04 0.17
C CYS A 436 -31.15 -26.96 -1.38
N GLY A 437 -30.58 -27.93 -2.10
CA GLY A 437 -30.36 -27.82 -3.55
C GLY A 437 -29.35 -26.72 -3.90
N GLU A 438 -29.06 -26.50 -5.19
CA GLU A 438 -28.15 -25.43 -5.65
C GLU A 438 -28.91 -24.40 -6.48
N ARG A 439 -28.72 -23.12 -6.17
CA ARG A 439 -29.17 -22.01 -7.02
C ARG A 439 -28.17 -20.89 -6.90
N ARG A 440 -27.59 -20.49 -8.05
CA ARG A 440 -26.55 -19.48 -8.09
C ARG A 440 -27.05 -18.22 -8.75
N LEU A 441 -26.88 -17.10 -8.06
CA LEU A 441 -27.26 -15.77 -8.54
C LEU A 441 -26.01 -14.91 -8.68
N LEU A 442 -26.04 -14.04 -9.68
CA LEU A 442 -25.02 -13.02 -9.88
C LEU A 442 -25.50 -11.71 -9.24
N LEU A 443 -24.88 -11.30 -8.13
CA LEU A 443 -25.35 -10.20 -7.29
C LEU A 443 -24.25 -9.16 -7.05
N TRP A 444 -24.65 -7.90 -6.91
CA TRP A 444 -23.77 -6.76 -6.71
C TRP A 444 -23.33 -6.63 -5.25
N HIS A 445 -22.06 -6.29 -5.04
CA HIS A 445 -21.50 -5.86 -3.77
C HIS A 445 -20.77 -4.53 -3.95
N GLY A 446 -21.10 -3.56 -3.11
CA GLY A 446 -20.41 -2.27 -3.08
C GLY A 446 -19.54 -2.14 -1.85
N THR A 447 -18.35 -1.59 -2.03
CA THR A 447 -17.36 -1.42 -0.96
C THR A 447 -16.51 -0.19 -1.24
N PRO A 448 -16.00 0.51 -0.22
CA PRO A 448 -15.02 1.57 -0.41
C PRO A 448 -13.81 1.06 -1.21
N LEU A 449 -13.30 1.90 -2.12
CA LEU A 449 -12.20 1.51 -3.00
C LEU A 449 -10.94 1.06 -2.25
N ASP A 450 -10.66 1.63 -1.07
CA ASP A 450 -9.53 1.22 -0.23
C ASP A 450 -9.71 -0.17 0.39
N SER A 451 -10.92 -0.71 0.45
CA SER A 451 -11.18 -2.09 0.91
C SER A 451 -10.88 -3.13 -0.17
N LEU A 452 -10.84 -2.71 -1.45
CA LEU A 452 -10.75 -3.64 -2.57
C LEU A 452 -9.44 -4.44 -2.59
N LEU A 453 -8.29 -3.85 -2.21
CA LEU A 453 -7.03 -4.60 -2.06
C LEU A 453 -7.15 -5.72 -1.03
N GLY A 454 -7.84 -5.45 0.08
CA GLY A 454 -8.10 -6.44 1.12
C GLY A 454 -9.02 -7.56 0.63
N ILE A 455 -9.99 -7.25 -0.24
CA ILE A 455 -10.88 -8.25 -0.84
C ILE A 455 -10.16 -9.08 -1.90
N LEU A 456 -9.32 -8.47 -2.75
CA LEU A 456 -8.53 -9.24 -3.73
C LEU A 456 -7.45 -10.10 -3.08
N ASP A 457 -6.94 -9.69 -1.91
CA ASP A 457 -6.10 -10.55 -1.11
C ASP A 457 -6.97 -11.61 -0.41
N LEU A 458 -7.86 -11.22 0.50
CA LEU A 458 -8.51 -12.13 1.44
C LEU A 458 -9.83 -12.77 0.98
N GLY A 459 -10.44 -12.29 -0.10
CA GLY A 459 -11.84 -12.55 -0.44
C GLY A 459 -12.79 -11.70 0.41
N LEU A 460 -14.10 -11.81 0.16
CA LEU A 460 -15.12 -11.20 1.04
C LEU A 460 -15.11 -11.89 2.40
N GLN A 461 -14.96 -11.11 3.47
CA GLN A 461 -14.88 -11.62 4.84
C GLN A 461 -16.14 -11.27 5.62
N ILE A 462 -16.64 -12.22 6.42
CA ILE A 462 -17.64 -11.92 7.43
C ILE A 462 -16.94 -11.15 8.55
N ARG A 463 -17.58 -10.08 9.01
CA ARG A 463 -17.04 -9.22 10.05
C ARG A 463 -16.80 -9.99 11.34
N ARG A 464 -15.85 -9.55 12.16
CA ARG A 464 -15.65 -10.13 13.50
C ARG A 464 -16.71 -9.62 14.50
N ARG A 465 -16.98 -10.43 15.53
CA ARG A 465 -17.82 -10.02 16.67
C ARG A 465 -17.20 -8.78 17.32
N GLY A 466 -17.91 -7.65 17.36
CA GLY A 466 -17.50 -6.40 18.02
C GLY A 466 -17.37 -5.13 17.17
N ALA A 467 -17.34 -5.21 15.83
CA ALA A 467 -17.21 -4.02 14.97
C ALA A 467 -18.54 -3.24 14.77
N SER A 468 -18.45 -1.95 14.38
CA SER A 468 -19.55 -0.96 14.41
C SER A 468 -20.76 -1.27 13.48
N TRP A 469 -21.98 -1.28 14.03
CA TRP A 469 -23.18 -1.97 13.49
C TRP A 469 -23.93 -1.36 12.29
N THR A 470 -23.35 -0.48 11.48
CA THR A 470 -24.10 0.10 10.36
C THR A 470 -24.34 -0.93 9.25
N GLY A 471 -25.60 -1.12 8.81
CA GLY A 471 -25.95 -2.00 7.68
C GLY A 471 -26.24 -3.47 8.03
N THR A 472 -26.46 -3.82 9.30
CA THR A 472 -26.64 -5.21 9.77
C THR A 472 -28.11 -5.65 9.89
N MET A 473 -28.92 -5.41 8.85
CA MET A 473 -30.36 -5.72 8.89
C MET A 473 -30.68 -7.20 9.14
N PHE A 474 -29.79 -8.12 8.72
CA PHE A 474 -29.98 -9.57 8.82
C PHE A 474 -28.86 -10.25 9.61
N GLY A 475 -28.23 -9.49 10.52
CA GLY A 475 -27.11 -9.95 11.32
C GLY A 475 -25.77 -9.85 10.61
N ASN A 476 -24.80 -10.62 11.07
CA ASN A 476 -23.43 -10.57 10.57
C ASN A 476 -23.25 -11.54 9.40
N GLY A 477 -22.98 -11.01 8.20
CA GLY A 477 -22.86 -11.80 6.98
C GLY A 477 -22.33 -10.97 5.81
N ILE A 478 -22.23 -11.60 4.65
CA ILE A 478 -21.91 -10.92 3.38
C ILE A 478 -23.22 -10.40 2.78
N TYR A 479 -23.28 -9.11 2.50
CA TYR A 479 -24.46 -8.45 1.93
C TYR A 479 -24.26 -8.25 0.44
N LEU A 480 -25.24 -8.72 -0.34
CA LEU A 480 -25.29 -8.60 -1.79
C LEU A 480 -26.65 -8.00 -2.19
N ALA A 481 -26.71 -7.38 -3.36
CA ALA A 481 -27.93 -6.80 -3.91
C ALA A 481 -28.16 -7.21 -5.36
N ASP A 482 -29.41 -7.35 -5.72
CA ASP A 482 -29.88 -7.44 -7.11
C ASP A 482 -29.82 -6.07 -7.83
N ALA A 483 -29.95 -4.96 -7.10
CA ALA A 483 -29.82 -3.61 -7.61
C ALA A 483 -28.38 -3.07 -7.52
N SER A 484 -27.76 -2.76 -8.67
CA SER A 484 -26.42 -2.15 -8.75
C SER A 484 -26.32 -0.85 -7.95
N SER A 485 -27.36 -0.01 -8.07
CA SER A 485 -27.43 1.31 -7.44
C SER A 485 -27.49 1.26 -5.90
N LYS A 486 -28.10 0.20 -5.35
CA LYS A 486 -28.11 -0.05 -3.90
C LYS A 486 -26.70 -0.35 -3.41
N SER A 487 -25.98 -1.20 -4.14
CA SER A 487 -24.59 -1.53 -3.84
C SER A 487 -23.68 -0.30 -4.01
N ALA A 488 -23.87 0.52 -5.05
CA ALA A 488 -23.06 1.71 -5.29
C ALA A 488 -23.10 2.75 -4.15
N GLY A 489 -24.19 2.79 -3.38
CA GLY A 489 -24.30 3.60 -2.16
C GLY A 489 -23.22 3.29 -1.12
N PHE A 490 -22.65 2.09 -1.13
CA PHE A 490 -21.60 1.66 -0.19
C PHE A 490 -20.18 1.94 -0.68
N CYS A 491 -19.99 2.37 -1.93
CA CYS A 491 -18.65 2.58 -2.51
C CYS A 491 -17.92 3.84 -2.00
N LYS A 492 -18.62 4.76 -1.31
CA LYS A 492 -18.07 6.05 -0.86
C LYS A 492 -17.35 6.83 -1.99
N HIS A 493 -17.89 6.76 -3.20
CA HIS A 493 -17.32 7.31 -4.44
C HIS A 493 -16.87 8.79 -4.34
N ARG A 494 -17.53 9.60 -3.52
CA ARG A 494 -17.15 11.01 -3.26
C ARG A 494 -15.77 11.19 -2.65
N LEU A 495 -15.21 10.17 -1.99
CA LEU A 495 -13.86 10.21 -1.44
C LEU A 495 -12.77 9.93 -2.50
N TRP A 496 -13.18 9.54 -3.70
CA TRP A 496 -12.32 9.09 -4.80
C TRP A 496 -12.67 9.82 -6.10
N ASP A 497 -12.96 11.12 -6.02
CA ASP A 497 -13.28 11.97 -7.18
C ASP A 497 -14.44 11.46 -8.06
N GLY A 498 -15.35 10.67 -7.48
CA GLY A 498 -16.49 10.06 -8.19
C GLY A 498 -16.23 8.65 -8.71
N GLU A 499 -14.99 8.15 -8.63
CA GLU A 499 -14.64 6.80 -9.02
C GLU A 499 -15.20 5.76 -8.04
N ALA A 500 -15.66 4.64 -8.57
CA ALA A 500 -16.22 3.54 -7.79
C ALA A 500 -15.95 2.19 -8.46
N VAL A 501 -15.73 1.16 -7.65
CA VAL A 501 -15.71 -0.22 -8.11
C VAL A 501 -16.88 -0.96 -7.47
N LEU A 502 -17.68 -1.60 -8.33
CA LEU A 502 -18.70 -2.55 -7.93
C LEU A 502 -18.18 -3.96 -8.18
N LEU A 503 -18.33 -4.82 -7.19
CA LEU A 503 -18.06 -6.24 -7.33
C LEU A 503 -19.32 -6.96 -7.77
N LEU A 504 -19.18 -7.87 -8.73
CA LEU A 504 -20.24 -8.74 -9.18
C LEU A 504 -19.89 -10.17 -8.77
N CYS A 505 -20.69 -10.73 -7.87
CA CYS A 505 -20.38 -11.97 -7.16
C CYS A 505 -21.35 -13.08 -7.55
N GLU A 506 -20.81 -14.23 -7.96
CA GLU A 506 -21.58 -15.48 -7.98
C GLU A 506 -21.82 -15.93 -6.54
N ALA A 507 -23.08 -16.01 -6.14
CA ALA A 507 -23.50 -16.46 -4.82
C ALA A 507 -24.42 -17.67 -4.92
N ASP A 508 -24.06 -18.78 -4.29
CA ASP A 508 -24.99 -19.88 -4.06
C ASP A 508 -25.95 -19.51 -2.92
N VAL A 509 -27.17 -19.21 -3.32
CA VAL A 509 -28.25 -18.80 -2.43
C VAL A 509 -29.10 -19.99 -1.97
N GLY A 510 -28.86 -21.19 -2.51
CA GLY A 510 -29.70 -22.38 -2.30
C GLY A 510 -31.03 -22.32 -3.05
N ALA A 511 -31.65 -23.48 -3.29
CA ALA A 511 -32.93 -23.54 -4.03
C ALA A 511 -34.06 -22.87 -3.24
N GLN A 512 -33.99 -22.89 -1.91
CA GLN A 512 -34.90 -22.17 -1.02
C GLN A 512 -34.16 -21.14 -0.18
N ARG A 513 -34.84 -20.03 0.12
CA ARG A 513 -34.30 -18.90 0.88
C ARG A 513 -35.26 -18.51 1.99
N ILE A 514 -34.73 -18.05 3.11
CA ILE A 514 -35.54 -17.42 4.16
C ILE A 514 -35.92 -16.03 3.66
N ARG A 515 -37.20 -15.80 3.40
CA ARG A 515 -37.70 -14.51 2.91
C ARG A 515 -38.31 -13.72 4.05
N SER A 516 -37.87 -12.49 4.25
CA SER A 516 -38.40 -11.63 5.31
C SER A 516 -38.52 -10.18 4.87
N PRO A 517 -39.69 -9.53 5.05
CA PRO A 517 -39.85 -8.09 4.81
C PRO A 517 -39.26 -7.24 5.93
N SER A 518 -38.98 -7.83 7.10
CA SER A 518 -38.41 -7.17 8.28
C SER A 518 -37.00 -7.65 8.58
N SER A 519 -36.21 -6.82 9.27
CA SER A 519 -34.87 -7.17 9.74
C SER A 519 -34.87 -8.39 10.67
N ILE A 520 -33.84 -9.23 10.56
CA ILE A 520 -33.57 -10.38 11.45
C ILE A 520 -32.18 -10.19 12.04
N SER A 521 -32.06 -9.48 13.16
CA SER A 521 -30.77 -9.11 13.75
C SER A 521 -29.88 -10.31 14.10
N ASN A 522 -30.48 -11.47 14.40
CA ASN A 522 -29.81 -12.74 14.68
C ASN A 522 -29.82 -13.72 13.50
N GLY A 523 -29.78 -13.22 12.26
CA GLY A 523 -29.91 -14.06 11.05
C GLY A 523 -28.91 -15.22 10.96
N HIS A 524 -27.71 -15.08 11.53
CA HIS A 524 -26.73 -16.17 11.62
C HIS A 524 -27.28 -17.38 12.38
N ASP A 525 -27.87 -17.15 13.56
CA ASP A 525 -28.46 -18.22 14.38
C ASP A 525 -29.65 -18.88 13.68
N VAL A 526 -30.41 -18.11 12.88
CA VAL A 526 -31.55 -18.65 12.11
C VAL A 526 -31.07 -19.60 11.02
N ILE A 527 -30.01 -19.23 10.29
CA ILE A 527 -29.39 -20.11 9.28
C ILE A 527 -28.82 -21.37 9.93
N GLU A 528 -28.11 -21.23 11.05
CA GLU A 528 -27.54 -22.37 11.78
C GLU A 528 -28.63 -23.35 12.26
N LYS A 529 -29.69 -22.83 12.88
CA LYS A 529 -30.85 -23.62 13.34
C LYS A 529 -31.65 -24.26 12.19
N SER A 530 -31.47 -23.82 10.95
CA SER A 530 -32.12 -24.44 9.80
C SER A 530 -31.58 -25.83 9.48
N GLY A 531 -30.42 -26.22 10.03
CA GLY A 531 -29.80 -27.52 9.79
C GLY A 531 -29.41 -27.72 8.32
N GLY A 532 -29.02 -26.65 7.64
CA GLY A 532 -28.64 -26.68 6.22
C GLY A 532 -29.79 -26.61 5.23
N ARG A 533 -31.04 -26.41 5.68
CA ARG A 533 -32.20 -26.20 4.78
C ARG A 533 -32.14 -24.87 4.01
N TYR A 534 -31.47 -23.87 4.58
CA TYR A 534 -31.33 -22.54 3.97
C TYR A 534 -29.88 -22.08 4.04
N ARG A 535 -29.38 -21.47 2.94
CA ARG A 535 -28.03 -20.87 2.90
C ARG A 535 -28.03 -19.37 3.10
N CYS A 536 -29.13 -18.69 2.78
CA CYS A 536 -29.21 -17.25 2.85
C CYS A 536 -30.58 -16.74 3.32
N ILE A 537 -30.57 -15.47 3.71
CA ILE A 537 -31.76 -14.69 4.03
C ILE A 537 -31.94 -13.63 2.94
N GLU A 538 -33.12 -13.61 2.34
CA GLU A 538 -33.55 -12.65 1.33
C GLU A 538 -34.44 -11.59 1.99
N GLY A 539 -33.89 -10.38 2.14
CA GLY A 539 -34.65 -9.22 2.61
C GLY A 539 -35.56 -8.70 1.50
N LEU A 540 -36.88 -8.82 1.68
CA LEU A 540 -37.85 -8.43 0.67
C LEU A 540 -38.00 -6.90 0.63
N GLY A 541 -37.49 -6.29 -0.44
CA GLY A 541 -37.76 -4.89 -0.78
C GLY A 541 -39.15 -4.70 -1.38
N ARG A 542 -39.59 -3.44 -1.47
CA ARG A 542 -40.83 -3.08 -2.18
C ARG A 542 -40.72 -3.29 -3.70
N VAL A 543 -39.50 -3.25 -4.22
CA VAL A 543 -39.17 -3.41 -5.63
C VAL A 543 -38.05 -4.43 -5.74
N GLY A 544 -38.10 -5.25 -6.78
CA GLY A 544 -37.10 -6.24 -7.12
C GLY A 544 -37.24 -6.63 -8.60
N PRO A 545 -36.38 -7.52 -9.11
CA PRO A 545 -36.38 -7.92 -10.50
C PRO A 545 -37.64 -8.69 -10.88
N VAL A 546 -38.21 -8.36 -12.05
CA VAL A 546 -39.42 -9.00 -12.58
C VAL A 546 -39.17 -10.45 -12.97
N LYS A 547 -38.02 -10.73 -13.58
CA LYS A 547 -37.61 -12.08 -13.99
C LYS A 547 -36.11 -12.25 -13.85
N TRP A 548 -35.70 -13.47 -13.55
CA TRP A 548 -34.31 -13.90 -13.60
C TRP A 548 -34.01 -14.54 -14.96
N LYS A 549 -32.93 -14.10 -15.61
CA LYS A 549 -32.42 -14.63 -16.87
C LYS A 549 -31.25 -15.57 -16.59
N GLU A 550 -31.27 -16.77 -17.16
CA GLU A 550 -30.11 -17.66 -17.13
C GLU A 550 -29.04 -17.17 -18.09
N VAL A 551 -27.80 -17.17 -17.61
CA VAL A 551 -26.63 -16.77 -18.37
C VAL A 551 -25.58 -17.85 -18.19
N GLY A 552 -25.11 -18.37 -19.31
CA GLY A 552 -23.92 -19.21 -19.37
C GLY A 552 -22.67 -18.33 -19.46
N TRP A 553 -21.60 -18.75 -18.82
CA TRP A 553 -20.27 -18.18 -19.06
C TRP A 553 -19.30 -19.26 -19.50
N GLU A 554 -18.34 -18.86 -20.33
CA GLU A 554 -17.16 -19.66 -20.63
C GLU A 554 -15.94 -18.95 -20.06
N MET A 555 -15.29 -19.57 -19.07
CA MET A 555 -13.99 -19.14 -18.62
C MET A 555 -12.98 -19.58 -19.70
N GLY A 556 -12.72 -18.76 -20.70
CA GLY A 556 -11.68 -19.01 -21.70
C GLY A 556 -10.32 -18.49 -21.21
N GLY A 557 -9.25 -19.29 -21.36
CA GLY A 557 -7.86 -18.78 -21.35
C GLY A 557 -7.12 -18.62 -20.00
N LEU A 558 -7.57 -19.26 -18.90
CA LEU A 558 -6.86 -19.29 -17.61
C LEU A 558 -6.71 -20.74 -17.11
N PRO A 559 -5.77 -21.07 -16.20
CA PRO A 559 -5.52 -22.45 -15.77
C PRO A 559 -6.60 -23.07 -14.85
N CYS A 560 -7.68 -22.36 -14.53
CA CYS A 560 -8.72 -22.81 -13.59
C CYS A 560 -10.14 -22.64 -14.16
N THR A 561 -10.36 -23.03 -15.41
CA THR A 561 -11.60 -22.74 -16.14
C THR A 561 -12.71 -23.75 -15.82
N GLY A 562 -13.93 -23.25 -15.67
CA GLY A 562 -15.16 -24.04 -15.51
C GLY A 562 -16.26 -23.45 -16.39
N LYS A 563 -17.13 -24.30 -16.91
CA LYS A 563 -18.40 -23.89 -17.54
C LYS A 563 -19.48 -23.87 -16.46
N GLY A 564 -20.30 -22.83 -16.42
CA GLY A 564 -21.35 -22.66 -15.41
C GLY A 564 -22.56 -21.94 -15.96
N THR A 565 -23.71 -22.14 -15.31
CA THR A 565 -24.96 -21.41 -15.57
C THR A 565 -25.38 -20.71 -14.28
N VAL A 566 -25.67 -19.41 -14.35
CA VAL A 566 -26.22 -18.65 -13.22
C VAL A 566 -27.41 -17.83 -13.66
N SER A 567 -28.07 -17.20 -12.69
CA SER A 567 -29.10 -16.21 -13.00
C SER A 567 -28.68 -14.78 -12.67
N MET A 568 -29.03 -13.86 -13.57
CA MET A 568 -28.98 -12.40 -13.33
C MET A 568 -30.37 -11.79 -13.55
N CYS A 569 -30.58 -10.56 -13.10
CA CYS A 569 -31.86 -9.88 -13.31
C CYS A 569 -32.09 -9.57 -14.80
N GLY A 570 -33.32 -9.80 -15.27
CA GLY A 570 -33.80 -9.31 -16.56
C GLY A 570 -34.20 -7.84 -16.50
N PRO A 571 -34.41 -7.19 -17.66
CA PRO A 571 -34.93 -5.82 -17.72
C PRO A 571 -36.27 -5.73 -16.98
N ILE A 572 -36.49 -4.59 -16.30
CA ILE A 572 -37.73 -4.23 -15.61
C ILE A 572 -38.79 -3.87 -16.65
#